data_AF-A0A2T9YC17-F1
#
_entry.id   AF-A0A2T9YC17-F1
#
_cell.length_a   1.000
_cell.length_b   1.000
_cell.length_c   1.000
_cell.angle_alpha   90.00
_cell.angle_beta   90.00
_cell.angle_gamma   90.00
#
_symmetry.space_group_name_H-M   'P 1'
#
loop_
_entity.id
_entity.type
_entity.pdbx_description
1 polymer ?
#
loop_
_entity_poly.entity_id
_entity_poly.type
_entity_poly.pdbx_seq_one_letter_code
_entity_poly.pdbx_strand_id
1 'polypeptide(L)'
;MTDISHLASYSKYNIFKIRSRYYKNKHYINVTQSISNLISDVLRDTDHAEKKEEITAVSILKNHYSSKDSFPSINHTRTLIGAYFGMVMIPTPRIHNILVDISVQPDLYKVLVNEQRKVIKEHGYKITMASLMEMKILDSFIQESLALSSPASYMHREVKSDVFLSNGDFIKKGSLLSVCSFSKYHNPKKSEYSLRQFELSKHLKPKIDKNANDDSDLIWGYGE
;
A
#
# COMPACT_ATOMS: atom_id res chain seq x y z
N MET A 1 27.94 -39.71 29.74
CA MET A 1 27.32 -39.09 28.56
C MET A 1 26.33 -38.07 29.07
N THR A 2 26.75 -36.82 29.21
CA THR A 2 25.98 -35.74 29.86
C THR A 2 24.87 -35.26 28.92
N ASP A 3 23.64 -35.28 29.41
CA ASP A 3 22.44 -34.84 28.70
C ASP A 3 22.46 -33.30 28.53
N ILE A 4 22.72 -32.86 27.30
CA ILE A 4 22.82 -31.45 26.89
C ILE A 4 21.45 -30.91 26.45
N SER A 5 20.35 -31.68 26.57
CA SER A 5 19.00 -31.28 26.15
C SER A 5 18.53 -29.95 26.76
N HIS A 6 18.93 -29.64 28.00
CA HIS A 6 18.61 -28.35 28.64
C HIS A 6 19.33 -27.14 28.03
N LEU A 7 20.50 -27.32 27.39
CA LEU A 7 21.22 -26.23 26.73
C LEU A 7 20.61 -25.87 25.36
N ALA A 8 19.84 -26.77 24.74
CA ALA A 8 19.09 -26.47 23.53
C ALA A 8 17.98 -25.42 23.75
N SER A 9 17.42 -25.34 24.97
CA SER A 9 16.41 -24.35 25.37
C SER A 9 16.96 -22.91 25.39
N TYR A 10 18.23 -22.74 25.80
CA TYR A 10 18.88 -21.42 25.85
C TYR A 10 19.36 -20.91 24.47
N SER A 11 19.41 -21.77 23.45
CA SER A 11 19.72 -21.36 22.06
C SER A 11 18.70 -20.38 21.46
N LYS A 12 17.49 -20.32 22.03
CA LYS A 12 16.39 -19.44 21.60
C LYS A 12 16.60 -17.97 21.93
N TYR A 13 17.49 -17.67 22.88
CA TYR A 13 17.74 -16.32 23.40
C TYR A 13 19.20 -15.93 23.18
N ASN A 14 19.56 -15.69 21.92
CA ASN A 14 20.86 -15.12 21.59
C ASN A 14 20.99 -13.73 22.25
N ILE A 15 21.80 -13.62 23.31
CA ILE A 15 21.94 -12.41 24.13
C ILE A 15 22.41 -11.21 23.30
N PHE A 16 23.21 -11.45 22.25
CA PHE A 16 23.62 -10.40 21.31
C PHE A 16 22.45 -9.92 20.46
N LYS A 17 21.55 -10.82 20.05
CA LYS A 17 20.30 -10.47 19.35
C LYS A 17 19.36 -9.68 20.26
N ILE A 18 19.28 -10.02 21.54
CA ILE A 18 18.48 -9.31 22.55
C ILE A 18 19.05 -7.91 22.79
N ARG A 19 20.36 -7.80 23.05
CA ARG A 19 21.05 -6.51 23.22
C ARG A 19 20.90 -5.63 21.98
N SER A 20 21.13 -6.19 20.78
CA SER A 20 20.95 -5.48 19.51
C SER A 20 19.51 -4.96 19.35
N ARG A 21 18.50 -5.79 19.65
CA ARG A 21 17.09 -5.37 19.64
C ARG A 21 16.81 -4.26 20.64
N TYR A 22 17.36 -4.34 21.85
CA TYR A 22 17.20 -3.31 22.87
C TYR A 22 17.78 -1.97 22.41
N TYR A 23 19.02 -1.93 21.93
CA TYR A 23 19.64 -0.70 21.44
C TYR A 23 18.92 -0.14 20.21
N LYS A 24 18.50 -0.99 19.27
CA LYS A 24 17.68 -0.57 18.12
C LYS A 24 16.34 0.03 18.56
N ASN A 25 15.66 -0.60 19.52
CA ASN A 25 14.39 -0.10 20.03
C ASN A 25 14.58 1.23 20.79
N LYS A 26 15.64 1.35 21.60
CA LYS A 26 15.99 2.60 22.29
C LYS A 26 16.27 3.73 21.30
N HIS A 27 17.05 3.46 20.26
CA HIS A 27 17.31 4.43 19.20
C HIS A 27 16.02 4.85 18.48
N TYR A 28 15.16 3.87 18.12
CA TYR A 28 13.88 4.14 17.46
C TYR A 28 12.93 4.99 18.33
N ILE A 29 12.86 4.71 19.63
CA ILE A 29 12.08 5.52 20.59
C ILE A 29 12.60 6.95 20.63
N ASN A 30 13.92 7.13 20.73
CA ASN A 30 14.54 8.45 20.76
C ASN A 30 14.23 9.24 19.47
N VAL A 31 14.37 8.62 18.29
CA VAL A 31 14.07 9.26 17.00
C VAL A 31 12.59 9.63 16.91
N THR A 32 11.69 8.72 17.28
CA THR A 32 10.25 8.99 17.30
C THR A 32 9.92 10.16 18.24
N GLN A 33 10.57 10.24 19.40
CA GLN A 33 10.38 11.34 20.33
C GLN A 33 10.86 12.68 19.75
N SER A 34 12.03 12.71 19.11
CA SER A 34 12.54 13.91 18.44
C SER A 34 11.59 14.42 17.35
N ILE A 35 11.04 13.50 16.54
CA ILE A 35 10.04 13.84 15.51
C ILE A 35 8.75 14.36 16.17
N SER A 36 8.31 13.76 17.27
CA SER A 36 7.11 14.19 17.99
C SER A 36 7.26 15.62 18.54
N ASN A 37 8.45 15.96 19.04
CA ASN A 37 8.76 17.31 19.50
C ASN A 37 8.73 18.31 18.33
N LEU A 38 9.36 17.96 17.19
CA LEU A 38 9.32 18.79 15.99
C LEU A 38 7.88 19.05 15.49
N ILE A 39 7.03 18.03 15.48
CA ILE A 39 5.61 18.18 15.10
C ILE A 39 4.91 19.12 16.09
N SER A 40 5.21 19.02 17.38
CA SER A 40 4.64 19.90 18.41
C SER A 40 5.04 21.36 18.20
N ASP A 41 6.30 21.60 17.85
CA ASP A 41 6.84 22.95 17.62
C ASP A 41 6.20 23.58 16.37
N VAL A 42 6.12 22.84 15.26
CA VAL A 42 5.43 23.29 14.04
C VAL A 42 3.97 23.64 14.33
N LEU A 43 3.28 22.81 15.10
CA LEU A 43 1.87 23.04 15.45
C LEU A 43 1.66 24.27 16.34
N ARG A 44 2.63 24.62 17.20
CA ARG A 44 2.60 25.85 18.00
C ARG A 44 2.80 27.08 17.13
N ASP A 45 3.77 27.04 16.22
CA ASP A 45 4.01 28.15 15.27
C ASP A 45 2.80 28.38 14.34
N THR A 46 2.08 27.31 13.98
CA THR A 46 0.85 27.40 13.17
C THR A 46 -0.29 28.10 13.91
N ASP A 47 -0.36 28.00 15.24
CA ASP A 47 -1.37 28.71 16.04
C ASP A 47 -1.09 30.22 16.14
N HIS A 48 0.15 30.64 15.90
CA HIS A 48 0.58 32.04 15.95
C HIS A 48 0.58 32.75 14.60
N ALA A 49 0.56 32.00 13.48
CA ALA A 49 0.56 32.56 12.14
C ALA A 49 -0.86 32.91 11.67
N GLU A 50 -1.13 34.21 11.47
CA GLU A 50 -2.36 34.66 10.81
C GLU A 50 -2.46 34.06 9.38
N LYS A 51 -3.51 33.24 9.17
CA LYS A 51 -4.13 32.90 7.88
C LYS A 51 -3.18 32.64 6.70
N LYS A 52 -2.74 31.39 6.58
CA LYS A 52 -2.67 30.74 5.26
C LYS A 52 -3.32 29.36 5.37
N GLU A 53 -4.36 29.13 4.59
CA GLU A 53 -5.12 27.86 4.51
C GLU A 53 -4.28 26.72 3.88
N GLU A 54 -3.05 26.49 4.34
CA GLU A 54 -2.36 25.24 4.00
C GLU A 54 -2.89 24.13 4.90
N ILE A 55 -3.85 23.40 4.36
CA ILE A 55 -4.38 22.19 4.96
C ILE A 55 -3.26 21.14 4.93
N THR A 56 -2.59 20.93 6.06
CA THR A 56 -1.59 19.88 6.22
C THR A 56 -2.25 18.65 6.85
N ALA A 57 -1.69 17.46 6.60
CA ALA A 57 -2.17 16.24 7.27
C ALA A 57 -2.11 16.37 8.80
N VAL A 58 -1.11 17.10 9.31
CA VAL A 58 -0.94 17.36 10.74
C VAL A 58 -2.03 18.29 11.28
N SER A 59 -2.42 19.33 10.55
CA SER A 59 -3.51 20.24 10.98
C SER A 59 -4.88 19.56 10.93
N ILE A 60 -5.14 18.71 9.92
CA ILE A 60 -6.34 17.87 9.87
C ILE A 60 -6.42 16.96 11.10
N LEU A 61 -5.32 16.25 11.42
CA LEU A 61 -5.28 15.36 12.58
C LEU A 61 -5.49 16.12 13.89
N LYS A 62 -4.84 17.27 14.06
CA LYS A 62 -5.05 18.15 15.23
C LYS A 62 -6.52 18.52 15.40
N ASN A 63 -7.23 18.84 14.33
CA ASN A 63 -8.65 19.21 14.37
C ASN A 63 -9.57 18.02 14.70
N HIS A 64 -9.20 16.80 14.29
CA HIS A 64 -9.98 15.59 14.54
C HIS A 64 -9.74 14.98 15.93
N TYR A 65 -8.54 15.10 16.49
CA TYR A 65 -8.26 14.66 17.85
C TYR A 65 -8.82 15.68 18.85
N SER A 66 -9.94 15.32 19.50
CA SER A 66 -10.56 16.13 20.56
C SER A 66 -9.58 16.43 21.70
N SER A 67 -9.77 17.57 22.37
CA SER A 67 -9.00 18.12 23.51
C SER A 67 -8.71 17.19 24.70
N LYS A 68 -9.19 15.94 24.68
CA LYS A 68 -8.93 14.91 25.70
C LYS A 68 -7.67 14.08 25.44
N ASP A 69 -7.24 13.94 24.19
CA ASP A 69 -5.99 13.24 23.85
C ASP A 69 -4.85 14.23 23.62
N SER A 70 -3.70 14.00 24.25
CA SER A 70 -2.50 14.80 23.99
C SER A 70 -1.95 14.49 22.59
N PHE A 71 -2.20 15.40 21.65
CA PHE A 71 -1.61 15.35 20.31
C PHE A 71 -0.49 16.40 20.18
N PRO A 72 0.66 16.05 19.60
CA PRO A 72 1.06 14.70 19.16
C PRO A 72 1.61 13.85 20.34
N SER A 73 1.24 12.58 20.38
CA SER A 73 1.83 11.60 21.30
C SER A 73 2.88 10.76 20.56
N ILE A 74 3.76 10.07 21.29
CA ILE A 74 4.72 9.15 20.66
C ILE A 74 4.03 8.07 19.80
N ASN A 75 2.83 7.64 20.18
CA ASN A 75 2.04 6.68 19.42
C ASN A 75 1.47 7.31 18.14
N HIS A 76 0.96 8.54 18.21
CA HIS A 76 0.51 9.30 17.04
C HIS A 76 1.66 9.47 16.04
N THR A 77 2.83 9.89 16.53
CA THR A 77 4.04 10.06 15.71
C THR A 77 4.49 8.73 15.10
N ARG A 78 4.44 7.64 15.86
CA ARG A 78 4.77 6.29 15.35
C ARG A 78 3.82 5.86 14.22
N THR A 79 2.52 6.07 14.38
CA THR A 79 1.51 5.76 13.35
C THR A 79 1.74 6.60 12.10
N LEU A 80 2.02 7.89 12.26
CA LEU A 80 2.36 8.79 11.15
C LEU A 80 3.59 8.30 10.39
N ILE A 81 4.68 7.98 11.09
CA ILE A 81 5.90 7.43 10.47
C ILE A 81 5.58 6.16 9.68
N GLY A 82 4.76 5.26 10.25
CA GLY A 82 4.31 4.04 9.58
C GLY A 82 3.51 4.34 8.31
N ALA A 83 2.58 5.29 8.36
CA ALA A 83 1.79 5.72 7.21
C ALA A 83 2.66 6.32 6.11
N TYR A 84 3.58 7.24 6.46
CA TYR A 84 4.54 7.83 5.51
C TYR A 84 5.42 6.77 4.86
N PHE A 85 5.90 5.80 5.64
CA PHE A 85 6.68 4.70 5.09
C PHE A 85 5.86 3.89 4.07
N GLY A 86 4.60 3.57 4.38
CA GLY A 86 3.68 2.92 3.44
C GLY A 86 3.45 3.75 2.16
N MET A 87 3.24 5.06 2.30
CA MET A 87 3.03 6.00 1.20
C MET A 87 4.22 6.10 0.24
N VAL A 88 5.45 5.87 0.71
CA VAL A 88 6.63 5.89 -0.15
C VAL A 88 6.90 4.50 -0.74
N MET A 89 6.84 3.46 0.09
CA MET A 89 7.29 2.11 -0.30
C MET A 89 6.36 1.43 -1.30
N ILE A 90 5.04 1.63 -1.19
CA ILE A 90 4.07 0.92 -2.04
C ILE A 90 3.96 1.55 -3.43
N PRO A 91 3.77 2.88 -3.57
CA PRO A 91 3.54 3.49 -4.88
C PRO A 91 4.81 3.55 -5.74
N THR A 92 6.01 3.69 -5.17
CA THR A 92 7.25 3.86 -5.94
C THR A 92 7.47 2.76 -7.00
N PRO A 93 7.50 1.46 -6.66
CA PRO A 93 7.67 0.41 -7.67
C PRO A 93 6.48 0.31 -8.63
N ARG A 94 5.27 0.66 -8.18
CA ARG A 94 4.06 0.66 -9.01
C ARG A 94 4.12 1.76 -10.08
N ILE A 95 4.49 2.97 -9.70
CA ILE A 95 4.69 4.10 -10.61
C ILE A 95 5.80 3.78 -11.62
N HIS A 96 6.90 3.18 -11.16
CA HIS A 96 7.96 2.74 -12.05
C HIS A 96 7.44 1.78 -13.14
N ASN A 97 6.67 0.76 -12.76
CA ASN A 97 6.09 -0.19 -13.71
C ASN A 97 5.12 0.50 -14.68
N ILE A 98 4.26 1.41 -14.18
CA ILE A 98 3.34 2.19 -15.02
C ILE A 98 4.12 3.00 -16.07
N LEU A 99 5.22 3.66 -15.68
CA LEU A 99 6.04 4.43 -16.61
C LEU A 99 6.70 3.53 -17.67
N VAL A 100 7.19 2.36 -17.27
CA VAL A 100 7.75 1.37 -18.19
C VAL A 100 6.67 0.88 -19.17
N ASP A 101 5.49 0.52 -18.66
CA ASP A 101 4.37 0.02 -19.46
C ASP A 101 3.92 1.06 -20.51
N ILE A 102 3.81 2.35 -20.15
CA ILE A 102 3.49 3.43 -21.11
C ILE A 102 4.58 3.54 -22.18
N SER A 103 5.85 3.44 -21.80
CA SER A 103 6.97 3.64 -22.71
C SER A 103 7.10 2.57 -23.80
N VAL A 104 6.66 1.34 -23.51
CA VAL A 104 6.73 0.20 -24.45
C VAL A 104 5.46 0.02 -25.28
N GLN A 105 4.46 0.90 -25.13
CA GLN A 105 3.17 0.82 -25.82
C GLN A 105 2.81 2.12 -26.58
N PRO A 106 3.47 2.40 -27.73
CA PRO A 106 3.30 3.66 -28.45
C PRO A 106 1.85 3.97 -28.87
N ASP A 107 1.06 2.95 -29.18
CA ASP A 107 -0.33 3.16 -29.61
C ASP A 107 -1.24 3.53 -28.43
N LEU A 108 -1.07 2.90 -27.27
CA LEU A 108 -1.78 3.29 -26.06
C LEU A 108 -1.34 4.66 -25.57
N TYR A 109 -0.05 4.99 -25.69
CA TYR A 109 0.45 6.34 -25.39
C TYR A 109 -0.30 7.42 -26.19
N LYS A 110 -0.53 7.22 -27.50
CA LYS A 110 -1.31 8.16 -28.33
C LYS A 110 -2.75 8.30 -27.83
N VAL A 111 -3.39 7.20 -27.46
CA VAL A 111 -4.76 7.20 -26.91
C VAL A 111 -4.82 8.01 -25.62
N LEU A 112 -3.87 7.78 -24.69
CA LEU A 112 -3.77 8.52 -23.43
C LEU A 112 -3.54 10.02 -23.67
N VAL A 113 -2.63 10.39 -24.57
CA VAL A 113 -2.38 11.81 -24.91
C VAL A 113 -3.62 12.48 -25.49
N ASN A 114 -4.38 11.78 -26.33
CA ASN A 114 -5.62 12.30 -26.89
C ASN A 114 -6.71 12.49 -25.82
N GLU A 115 -6.82 11.58 -24.86
CA GLU A 115 -7.66 11.78 -23.68
C GLU A 115 -7.25 13.04 -22.91
N GLN A 116 -5.96 13.20 -22.60
CA GLN A 116 -5.47 14.37 -21.85
C GLN A 116 -5.76 15.69 -22.61
N ARG A 117 -5.59 15.72 -23.92
CA ARG A 117 -5.95 16.89 -24.76
C ARG A 117 -7.44 17.22 -24.68
N LYS A 118 -8.30 16.20 -24.67
CA LYS A 118 -9.75 16.38 -24.53
C LYS A 118 -10.10 16.93 -23.16
N VAL A 119 -9.56 16.34 -22.09
CA VAL A 119 -9.80 16.79 -20.71
C VAL A 119 -9.34 18.23 -20.52
N ILE A 120 -8.15 18.59 -21.02
CA ILE A 120 -7.62 19.97 -20.96
C ILE A 120 -8.50 20.95 -21.73
N LYS A 121 -9.05 20.55 -22.88
CA LYS A 121 -9.97 21.40 -23.66
C LYS A 121 -11.25 21.71 -22.88
N GLU A 122 -11.74 20.77 -22.08
CA GLU A 122 -13.00 20.88 -21.33
C GLU A 122 -12.81 21.54 -19.95
N HIS A 123 -11.71 21.23 -19.25
CA HIS A 123 -11.49 21.62 -17.85
C HIS A 123 -10.34 22.62 -17.65
N GLY A 124 -9.61 22.96 -18.71
CA GLY A 124 -8.40 23.77 -18.67
C GLY A 124 -7.16 23.00 -18.22
N TYR A 125 -6.04 23.72 -18.04
CA TYR A 125 -4.75 23.13 -17.69
C TYR A 125 -4.61 22.74 -16.21
N LYS A 126 -5.50 23.24 -15.33
CA LYS A 126 -5.42 22.96 -13.89
C LYS A 126 -5.99 21.58 -13.60
N ILE A 127 -5.18 20.71 -13.00
CA ILE A 127 -5.65 19.41 -12.50
C ILE A 127 -6.58 19.66 -11.31
N THR A 128 -7.86 19.34 -11.49
CA THR A 128 -8.93 19.40 -10.49
C THR A 128 -9.58 18.03 -10.34
N MET A 129 -10.34 17.81 -9.26
CA MET A 129 -11.10 16.56 -9.10
C MET A 129 -12.05 16.30 -10.27
N ALA A 130 -12.72 17.34 -10.79
CA ALA A 130 -13.57 17.22 -11.97
C ALA A 130 -12.77 16.72 -13.19
N SER A 131 -11.59 17.30 -13.45
CA SER A 131 -10.74 16.83 -14.55
C SER A 131 -10.24 15.41 -14.36
N LEU A 132 -9.91 14.99 -13.13
CA LEU A 132 -9.45 13.64 -12.83
C LEU A 132 -10.53 12.58 -13.06
N MET A 133 -11.79 12.90 -12.75
CA MET A 133 -12.93 12.00 -12.98
C MET A 133 -13.18 11.71 -14.46
N GLU A 134 -12.69 12.57 -15.36
CA GLU A 134 -12.81 12.39 -16.81
C GLU A 134 -11.64 11.62 -17.44
N MET A 135 -10.57 11.33 -16.69
CA MET A 135 -9.40 10.56 -17.16
C MET A 135 -9.64 9.04 -17.06
N LYS A 136 -10.74 8.56 -17.65
CA LYS A 136 -11.23 7.18 -17.50
C LYS A 136 -10.32 6.13 -18.15
N ILE A 137 -9.72 6.47 -19.29
CA ILE A 137 -8.76 5.61 -20.01
C ILE A 137 -7.44 5.56 -19.23
N LEU A 138 -6.95 6.69 -18.71
CA LEU A 138 -5.78 6.71 -17.84
C LEU A 138 -5.98 5.88 -16.57
N ASP A 139 -7.12 6.01 -15.90
CA ASP A 139 -7.44 5.20 -14.72
C ASP A 139 -7.46 3.71 -15.06
N SER A 140 -8.15 3.33 -16.14
CA SER A 140 -8.15 1.95 -16.64
C SER A 140 -6.75 1.41 -16.97
N PHE A 141 -5.91 2.24 -17.58
CA PHE A 141 -4.52 1.89 -17.87
C PHE A 141 -3.71 1.65 -16.60
N ILE A 142 -3.84 2.55 -15.61
CA ILE A 142 -3.17 2.39 -14.31
C ILE A 142 -3.64 1.09 -13.66
N GLN A 143 -4.94 0.81 -13.63
CA GLN A 143 -5.48 -0.43 -13.05
C GLN A 143 -4.94 -1.69 -13.72
N GLU A 144 -4.87 -1.73 -15.06
CA GLU A 144 -4.30 -2.87 -15.79
C GLU A 144 -2.79 -3.01 -15.54
N SER A 145 -2.04 -1.91 -15.49
CA SER A 145 -0.61 -1.95 -15.15
C SER A 145 -0.36 -2.48 -13.73
N LEU A 146 -1.20 -2.08 -12.77
CA LEU A 146 -1.15 -2.59 -11.39
C LEU A 146 -1.52 -4.09 -11.31
N ALA A 147 -2.51 -4.53 -12.08
CA ALA A 147 -2.91 -5.93 -12.19
C ALA A 147 -1.76 -6.77 -12.77
N LEU A 148 -1.17 -6.34 -13.89
CA LEU A 148 -0.08 -7.05 -14.55
C LEU A 148 1.24 -6.97 -13.78
N SER A 149 1.45 -5.97 -12.92
CA SER A 149 2.60 -5.93 -12.01
C SER A 149 2.35 -6.59 -10.65
N SER A 150 1.22 -7.29 -10.50
CA SER A 150 0.87 -7.90 -9.22
C SER A 150 1.83 -9.01 -8.79
N PRO A 151 2.15 -9.10 -7.49
CA PRO A 151 3.10 -10.08 -6.95
C PRO A 151 2.55 -11.50 -6.97
N ALA A 152 3.46 -12.47 -7.09
CA ALA A 152 3.15 -13.90 -6.97
C ALA A 152 2.95 -14.38 -5.53
N SER A 153 3.35 -13.57 -4.54
CA SER A 153 3.11 -13.85 -3.13
C SER A 153 2.82 -12.55 -2.41
N TYR A 154 1.60 -12.41 -1.89
CA TYR A 154 1.18 -11.27 -1.08
C TYR A 154 0.11 -11.71 -0.06
N MET A 155 -0.27 -10.80 0.84
CA MET A 155 -1.26 -11.07 1.91
C MET A 155 -0.90 -12.31 2.73
N HIS A 156 0.31 -12.33 3.28
CA HIS A 156 0.74 -13.45 4.11
C HIS A 156 -0.13 -13.59 5.36
N ARG A 157 -0.48 -14.83 5.71
CA ARG A 157 -1.23 -15.18 6.93
C ARG A 157 -0.64 -16.44 7.57
N GLU A 158 -0.60 -16.48 8.89
CA GLU A 158 -0.20 -17.66 9.64
C GLU A 158 -1.44 -18.36 10.21
N VAL A 159 -1.59 -19.64 9.90
CA VAL A 159 -2.75 -20.44 10.26
C VAL A 159 -2.71 -20.77 11.75
N LYS A 160 -3.71 -20.30 12.52
CA LYS A 160 -3.73 -20.44 14.00
C LYS A 160 -4.38 -21.72 14.52
N SER A 161 -5.12 -22.43 13.67
CA SER A 161 -5.75 -23.72 13.95
C SER A 161 -5.78 -24.56 12.67
N ASP A 162 -5.88 -25.88 12.80
CA ASP A 162 -6.10 -26.75 11.65
C ASP A 162 -7.41 -26.34 10.94
N VAL A 163 -7.38 -26.18 9.61
CA VAL A 163 -8.49 -25.68 8.80
C VAL A 163 -8.67 -26.56 7.57
N PHE A 164 -9.92 -26.87 7.23
CA PHE A 164 -10.30 -27.40 5.92
C PHE A 164 -10.84 -26.27 5.06
N LEU A 165 -10.33 -26.15 3.84
CA LEU A 165 -10.86 -25.23 2.83
C LEU A 165 -12.14 -25.78 2.21
N SER A 166 -12.91 -24.91 1.54
CA SER A 166 -14.17 -25.28 0.87
C SER A 166 -13.98 -26.32 -0.24
N ASN A 167 -12.80 -26.40 -0.84
CA ASN A 167 -12.44 -27.42 -1.82
C ASN A 167 -11.98 -28.75 -1.18
N GLY A 168 -11.99 -28.86 0.16
CA GLY A 168 -11.59 -30.05 0.90
C GLY A 168 -10.11 -30.10 1.29
N ASP A 169 -9.29 -29.13 0.86
CA ASP A 169 -7.86 -29.12 1.22
C ASP A 169 -7.66 -28.91 2.73
N PHE A 170 -6.76 -29.69 3.32
CA PHE A 170 -6.39 -29.58 4.72
C PHE A 170 -5.15 -28.72 4.92
N ILE A 171 -5.24 -27.73 5.81
CA ILE A 171 -4.14 -26.84 6.16
C ILE A 171 -3.86 -26.95 7.66
N LYS A 172 -2.63 -27.34 7.99
CA LYS A 172 -2.19 -27.53 9.38
C LYS A 172 -1.91 -26.20 10.08
N LYS A 173 -2.18 -26.13 11.38
CA LYS A 173 -1.76 -25.06 12.29
C LYS A 173 -0.26 -24.78 12.17
N GLY A 174 0.08 -23.50 12.10
CA GLY A 174 1.45 -22.99 11.93
C GLY A 174 1.89 -22.88 10.47
N SER A 175 1.07 -23.30 9.51
CA SER A 175 1.35 -23.09 8.09
C SER A 175 1.30 -21.60 7.74
N LEU A 176 2.17 -21.15 6.85
CA LEU A 176 2.14 -19.81 6.27
C LEU A 176 1.43 -19.86 4.91
N LEU A 177 0.37 -19.09 4.78
CA LEU A 177 -0.39 -18.92 3.55
C LEU A 177 -0.03 -17.59 2.89
N SER A 178 -0.15 -17.56 1.57
CA SER A 178 -0.09 -16.34 0.77
C SER A 178 -1.00 -16.48 -0.43
N VAL A 179 -1.54 -15.36 -0.90
CA VAL A 179 -2.30 -15.33 -2.15
C VAL A 179 -1.35 -15.04 -3.31
N CYS A 180 -1.55 -15.69 -4.44
CA CYS A 180 -0.83 -15.42 -5.69
C CYS A 180 -1.70 -14.53 -6.60
N SER A 181 -1.55 -13.21 -6.51
CA SER A 181 -2.24 -12.30 -7.43
C SER A 181 -1.70 -12.41 -8.86
N PHE A 182 -0.41 -12.70 -9.02
CA PHE A 182 0.20 -12.86 -10.34
C PHE A 182 -0.58 -13.86 -11.23
N SER A 183 -0.88 -15.06 -10.72
CA SER A 183 -1.59 -16.10 -11.49
C SER A 183 -3.04 -15.73 -11.84
N LYS A 184 -3.65 -14.82 -11.06
CA LYS A 184 -5.00 -14.34 -11.33
C LYS A 184 -5.02 -13.40 -12.54
N TYR A 185 -4.05 -12.49 -12.61
CA TYR A 185 -4.00 -11.47 -13.66
C TYR A 185 -3.25 -11.94 -14.92
N HIS A 186 -2.43 -12.99 -14.82
CA HIS A 186 -1.73 -13.60 -15.96
C HIS A 186 -2.39 -14.92 -16.34
N ASN A 187 -3.05 -14.97 -17.50
CA ASN A 187 -3.66 -16.19 -17.99
C ASN A 187 -2.61 -17.10 -18.65
N PRO A 188 -2.33 -18.31 -18.09
CA PRO A 188 -1.31 -19.21 -18.63
C PRO A 188 -1.68 -19.80 -20.01
N LYS A 189 -2.96 -19.74 -20.42
CA LYS A 189 -3.42 -20.26 -21.72
C LYS A 189 -3.16 -19.31 -22.90
N LYS A 190 -2.84 -18.04 -22.66
CA LYS A 190 -2.34 -17.12 -23.70
C LYS A 190 -0.85 -17.41 -23.90
N SER A 191 -0.58 -18.55 -24.53
CA SER A 191 0.74 -19.20 -24.62
C SER A 191 1.63 -18.73 -25.78
N GLU A 192 1.25 -17.70 -26.52
CA GLU A 192 2.07 -17.21 -27.64
C GLU A 192 2.79 -15.93 -27.25
N TYR A 193 4.03 -16.02 -26.73
CA TYR A 193 5.08 -14.97 -26.72
C TYR A 193 4.63 -13.49 -26.57
N SER A 194 3.47 -13.26 -25.97
CA SER A 194 2.77 -12.00 -26.14
C SER A 194 3.28 -11.10 -25.04
N LEU A 195 3.94 -10.03 -25.47
CA LEU A 195 4.06 -8.79 -24.72
C LEU A 195 2.81 -8.59 -23.85
N ARG A 196 3.00 -8.14 -22.59
CA ARG A 196 1.91 -7.77 -21.67
C ARG A 196 0.75 -7.14 -22.45
N GLN A 197 -0.32 -7.90 -22.66
CA GLN A 197 -1.48 -7.44 -23.43
C GLN A 197 -2.35 -6.61 -22.49
N PHE A 198 -2.48 -5.33 -22.78
CA PHE A 198 -3.32 -4.42 -22.01
C PHE A 198 -4.75 -4.46 -22.54
N GLU A 199 -5.69 -4.92 -21.71
CA GLU A 199 -7.12 -4.96 -22.05
C GLU A 199 -7.89 -3.91 -21.23
N LEU A 200 -7.77 -2.64 -21.63
CA LEU A 200 -8.36 -1.49 -20.93
C LEU A 200 -9.89 -1.59 -20.77
N SER A 201 -10.57 -2.30 -21.66
CA SER A 201 -12.01 -2.51 -21.58
C SER A 201 -12.48 -3.24 -20.31
N LYS A 202 -11.59 -3.96 -19.61
CA LYS A 202 -11.93 -4.62 -18.34
C LYS A 202 -12.30 -3.61 -17.25
N HIS A 203 -11.50 -2.56 -17.12
CA HIS A 203 -11.61 -1.58 -16.03
C HIS A 203 -12.54 -0.41 -16.38
N LEU A 204 -12.93 -0.27 -17.65
CA LEU A 204 -13.89 0.75 -18.08
C LEU A 204 -15.34 0.42 -17.72
N LYS A 205 -15.64 -0.85 -17.38
CA LYS A 205 -16.97 -1.24 -16.94
C LYS A 205 -17.19 -0.74 -15.51
N PRO A 206 -18.37 -0.17 -15.18
CA PRO A 206 -18.68 0.18 -13.80
C PRO A 206 -18.62 -1.08 -12.94
N LYS A 207 -17.91 -1.03 -11.81
CA LYS A 207 -17.86 -2.13 -10.84
C LYS A 207 -19.30 -2.44 -10.41
N ILE A 208 -19.77 -3.64 -10.77
CA ILE A 208 -21.14 -4.09 -10.52
C ILE A 208 -21.19 -4.46 -9.04
N ASP A 209 -21.77 -3.57 -8.25
CA ASP A 209 -22.02 -3.69 -6.81
C ASP A 209 -20.79 -3.49 -5.90
N LYS A 210 -20.91 -2.52 -4.97
CA LYS A 210 -19.89 -2.25 -3.93
C LYS A 210 -20.11 -3.10 -2.66
N ASN A 211 -21.26 -3.78 -2.56
CA ASN A 211 -21.67 -4.57 -1.41
C ASN A 211 -21.59 -6.08 -1.67
N ALA A 212 -21.35 -6.50 -2.92
CA ALA A 212 -20.97 -7.87 -3.19
C ALA A 212 -19.56 -8.09 -2.61
N ASN A 213 -19.31 -9.25 -2.01
CA ASN A 213 -17.96 -9.75 -1.76
C ASN A 213 -17.31 -10.03 -3.12
N ASP A 214 -16.96 -8.95 -3.81
CA ASP A 214 -16.42 -8.96 -5.15
C ASP A 214 -14.92 -9.19 -5.04
N ASP A 215 -14.55 -10.46 -4.87
CA ASP A 215 -13.17 -10.92 -4.88
C ASP A 215 -12.53 -10.78 -6.29
N SER A 216 -13.17 -10.09 -7.25
CA SER A 216 -12.67 -9.90 -8.60
C SER A 216 -11.44 -8.99 -8.68
N ASP A 217 -11.26 -8.05 -7.76
CA ASP A 217 -10.11 -7.14 -7.72
C ASP A 217 -9.38 -7.17 -6.38
N LEU A 218 -8.18 -7.76 -6.38
CA LEU A 218 -7.35 -7.95 -5.20
C LEU A 218 -6.07 -7.10 -5.22
N ILE A 219 -5.98 -6.08 -6.10
CA ILE A 219 -4.79 -5.21 -6.22
C ILE A 219 -4.40 -4.57 -4.88
N TRP A 220 -5.41 -4.25 -4.07
CA TRP A 220 -5.28 -3.61 -2.75
C TRP A 220 -5.55 -4.57 -1.57
N GLY A 221 -5.77 -5.85 -1.85
CA GLY A 221 -6.18 -6.84 -0.86
C GLY A 221 -7.66 -6.77 -0.49
N TYR A 222 -8.09 -7.69 0.37
CA TYR A 222 -9.47 -7.82 0.82
C TYR A 222 -9.52 -8.49 2.20
N GLY A 223 -10.48 -8.10 3.03
CA GLY A 223 -10.67 -8.64 4.38
C GLY A 223 -9.64 -8.19 5.42
N GLU A 224 -9.93 -8.48 6.69
CA GLU A 224 -9.05 -8.23 7.84
C GLU A 224 -8.24 -9.49 8.22
#